data_AF-A0A7C1BEU5-F1
#
_entry.id   AF-A0A7C1BEU5-F1
#
_cell.length_a   1.000
_cell.length_b   1.000
_cell.length_c   1.000
_cell.angle_alpha   90.00
_cell.angle_beta   90.00
_cell.angle_gamma   90.00
#
_symmetry.space_group_name_H-M   'P 1'
#
loop_
_entity.id
_entity.type
_entity.pdbx_description
1 polymer ?
#
loop_
_entity_poly.entity_id
_entity_poly.type
_entity_poly.pdbx_seq_one_letter_code
_entity_poly.pdbx_strand_id
1 'polypeptide(L)'
;MNRFFVILAGIWILLSTVPVYAQTPVYKIGILMWHESPHDESALKGFETGINLSGISHKLDLKRAYGDEDQARFFLRNWVKNKVDLIFTIGTKGTLWAMEETKDIPIVFSAVTNPVASGIADSWQSSGRNVTGSSNWIECRHKLNIFKEAVPGLQRLGVVYLPDNPVSMAEVVCARECSSGEGIELIEASIQKAGEIGKAVEELIARGIDALWIPIEEVIYKNLSRVGQVTHPARLPVVSSTLEALEEVSRGDPVAMVSVTVDYESLGRLCVPAAIEILTKKKEPGKIPVMTSDRYYLTININAAEIIRHQISPVFLSRADKVLRGFAGQKIVVGGTGDNQEVLREIARVLEERLGGGDIMVPESIGSGGGIRAVAAGEIDLGRVARPLTESEGKLGLKYKRFARCPVVFVVHPSINYIDNITSEQIVGIYSGKITDWGPFGADGKIYAVDREPGDSCLLVLNKIIPGFRNITEPRVKTIYNTPEAVATIMQHRKTIGYLPISMTVGTNLRILKVDGVYPSAENVLNGRYNLVLPFALVYRDGLSGLAKRFVDFLDSEEGKQIIRSYGLVPE
;
A
#
# COMPACT_ATOMS: atom_id res chain seq x y z
N MET A 1 89.99 31.90 -8.26
CA MET A 1 89.19 32.30 -9.44
C MET A 1 87.86 31.57 -9.40
N ASN A 2 86.76 32.35 -9.28
CA ASN A 2 85.35 32.07 -9.60
C ASN A 2 84.68 30.83 -8.99
N ARG A 3 83.89 30.98 -7.90
CA ARG A 3 82.42 31.25 -7.92
C ARG A 3 81.64 30.27 -8.78
N PHE A 4 81.02 29.26 -8.16
CA PHE A 4 79.67 28.71 -8.43
C PHE A 4 79.58 27.33 -7.74
N PHE A 5 79.05 27.25 -6.51
CA PHE A 5 78.40 26.05 -5.94
C PHE A 5 77.89 26.38 -4.52
N VAL A 6 76.86 27.21 -4.43
CA VAL A 6 76.04 27.38 -3.23
C VAL A 6 74.60 27.50 -3.67
N ILE A 7 73.96 26.38 -4.05
CA ILE A 7 72.51 26.12 -3.91
C ILE A 7 72.33 24.59 -3.99
N LEU A 8 72.62 23.87 -2.90
CA LEU A 8 72.30 22.44 -2.77
C LEU A 8 72.17 22.04 -1.29
N ALA A 9 71.36 22.78 -0.54
CA ALA A 9 71.02 22.45 0.86
C ALA A 9 69.73 23.16 1.35
N GLY A 10 68.72 23.31 0.48
CA GLY A 10 67.56 24.16 0.83
C GLY A 10 66.20 23.73 0.28
N ILE A 11 66.03 22.49 -0.21
CA ILE A 11 64.72 21.98 -0.66
C ILE A 11 64.65 20.48 -0.37
N TRP A 12 64.59 20.05 0.90
CA TRP A 12 64.20 18.64 1.21
C TRP A 12 63.57 18.48 2.61
N ILE A 13 62.92 19.52 3.15
CA ILE A 13 62.02 19.38 4.30
C ILE A 13 60.82 20.32 4.11
N LEU A 14 59.90 19.90 3.26
CA LEU A 14 58.48 20.25 3.36
C LEU A 14 57.75 18.91 3.27
N LEU A 15 57.76 18.20 4.40
CA LEU A 15 56.83 17.12 4.70
C LEU A 15 55.43 17.71 4.56
N SER A 16 54.83 17.53 3.39
CA SER A 16 53.40 17.67 3.20
C SER A 16 52.72 16.68 4.13
N THR A 17 52.25 17.16 5.28
CA THR A 17 51.17 16.49 6.02
C THR A 17 49.93 16.58 5.15
N VAL A 18 49.83 15.70 4.15
CA VAL A 18 48.54 15.41 3.53
C VAL A 18 47.72 14.76 4.64
N PRO A 19 46.60 15.35 5.09
CA PRO A 19 45.71 14.62 5.97
C PRO A 19 45.26 13.40 5.17
N VAL A 20 45.73 12.22 5.58
CA VAL A 20 45.11 10.96 5.17
C VAL A 20 43.70 11.03 5.71
N TYR A 21 42.76 11.48 4.86
CA TYR A 21 41.35 11.25 5.11
C TYR A 21 41.19 9.74 5.12
N ALA A 22 41.18 9.15 6.31
CA ALA A 22 40.80 7.76 6.49
C ALA A 22 39.43 7.61 5.80
N GLN A 23 39.39 6.82 4.73
CA GLN A 23 38.17 6.52 4.01
C GLN A 23 37.21 5.92 5.05
N THR A 24 36.13 6.63 5.36
CA THR A 24 35.18 6.15 6.37
C THR A 24 34.67 4.79 5.91
N PRO A 25 34.82 3.72 6.70
CA PRO A 25 34.39 2.40 6.30
C PRO A 25 32.89 2.42 6.01
N VAL A 26 32.50 1.93 4.82
CA VAL A 26 31.10 1.81 4.41
C VAL A 26 30.59 0.47 4.93
N TYR A 27 29.79 0.49 5.99
CA TYR A 27 29.22 -0.73 6.57
C TYR A 27 28.16 -1.34 5.65
N LYS A 28 28.22 -2.65 5.42
CA LYS A 28 27.21 -3.40 4.66
C LYS A 28 26.24 -4.05 5.64
N ILE A 29 24.96 -3.70 5.51
CA ILE A 29 23.89 -4.23 6.37
C ILE A 29 22.93 -5.02 5.49
N GLY A 30 22.84 -6.33 5.72
CA GLY A 30 21.80 -7.16 5.12
C GLY A 30 20.51 -7.02 5.91
N ILE A 31 19.37 -6.80 5.25
CA ILE A 31 18.06 -6.72 5.91
C ILE A 31 17.18 -7.85 5.41
N LEU A 32 16.82 -8.78 6.30
CA LEU A 32 15.89 -9.86 6.01
C LEU A 32 14.52 -9.56 6.62
N MET A 33 13.53 -9.39 5.76
CA MET A 33 12.12 -9.31 6.14
C MET A 33 11.46 -10.66 5.86
N TRP A 34 10.99 -11.33 6.91
CA TRP A 34 10.44 -12.68 6.80
C TRP A 34 9.06 -12.71 6.15
N HIS A 35 8.13 -11.88 6.64
CA HIS A 35 6.81 -11.67 6.05
C HIS A 35 6.69 -10.26 5.47
N GLU A 36 5.65 -10.03 4.68
CA GLU A 36 5.24 -8.68 4.29
C GLU A 36 3.93 -8.36 5.02
N SER A 37 4.08 -7.62 6.13
CA SER A 37 2.97 -7.09 6.92
C SER A 37 3.15 -5.59 7.14
N PRO A 38 2.06 -4.83 7.38
CA PRO A 38 2.16 -3.41 7.74
C PRO A 38 3.10 -3.15 8.94
N HIS A 39 3.14 -4.07 9.90
CA HIS A 39 4.07 -4.05 11.04
C HIS A 39 5.53 -4.16 10.63
N ASP A 40 5.84 -5.12 9.76
CA ASP A 40 7.21 -5.36 9.31
C ASP A 40 7.73 -4.16 8.50
N GLU A 41 6.87 -3.58 7.65
CA GLU A 41 7.19 -2.37 6.89
C GLU A 41 7.40 -1.16 7.81
N SER A 42 6.59 -1.01 8.85
CA SER A 42 6.76 0.05 9.85
C SER A 42 8.10 -0.10 10.58
N ALA A 43 8.44 -1.31 11.02
CA ALA A 43 9.72 -1.60 11.66
C ALA A 43 10.92 -1.37 10.73
N LEU A 44 10.81 -1.75 9.46
CA LEU A 44 11.81 -1.46 8.44
C LEU A 44 12.04 0.05 8.32
N LYS A 45 10.97 0.81 8.08
CA LYS A 45 11.01 2.27 7.95
C LYS A 45 11.64 2.94 9.16
N GLY A 46 11.32 2.46 10.36
CA GLY A 46 11.89 2.94 11.61
C GLY A 46 13.41 2.76 11.66
N PHE A 47 13.89 1.57 11.31
CA PHE A 47 15.32 1.28 11.24
C PHE A 47 16.04 2.09 10.16
N GLU A 48 15.50 2.12 8.94
CA GLU A 48 16.07 2.87 7.81
C GLU A 48 16.17 4.37 8.13
N THR A 49 15.11 4.95 8.69
CA THR A 49 15.10 6.35 9.10
C THR A 49 16.18 6.60 10.15
N GLY A 50 16.26 5.77 11.20
CA GLY A 50 17.22 5.99 12.27
C GLY A 50 18.67 5.75 11.87
N ILE A 51 18.96 4.72 11.06
CA ILE A 51 20.33 4.46 10.60
C ILE A 51 20.82 5.53 9.61
N ASN A 52 19.94 6.07 8.77
CA ASN A 52 20.23 7.22 7.91
C ASN A 52 20.56 8.48 8.73
N LEU A 53 19.82 8.73 9.80
CA LEU A 53 20.06 9.87 10.70
C LEU A 53 21.29 9.71 11.60
N SER A 54 21.84 8.49 11.73
CA SER A 54 23.01 8.23 12.57
C SER A 54 24.32 8.85 12.06
N GLY A 55 24.37 9.19 10.76
CA GLY A 55 25.57 9.73 10.12
C GLY A 55 26.67 8.71 9.81
N ILE A 56 26.48 7.41 10.11
CA ILE A 56 27.44 6.38 9.71
C ILE A 56 27.34 6.10 8.20
N SER A 57 28.49 5.89 7.55
CA SER A 57 28.51 5.48 6.14
C SER A 57 28.09 4.01 6.01
N HIS A 58 27.02 3.74 5.27
CA HIS A 58 26.47 2.39 5.16
C HIS A 58 25.80 2.11 3.81
N LYS A 59 25.55 0.83 3.53
CA LYS A 59 24.74 0.33 2.43
C LYS A 59 23.77 -0.72 2.97
N LEU A 60 22.49 -0.55 2.66
CA LEU A 60 21.44 -1.51 2.99
C LEU A 60 21.21 -2.44 1.80
N ASP A 61 21.15 -3.73 2.06
CA ASP A 61 20.71 -4.74 1.09
C ASP A 61 19.43 -5.39 1.62
N LEU A 62 18.29 -4.86 1.19
CA LEU A 62 16.97 -5.35 1.59
C LEU A 62 16.58 -6.59 0.79
N LYS A 63 16.11 -7.62 1.51
CA LYS A 63 15.57 -8.85 0.95
C LYS A 63 14.29 -9.24 1.67
N ARG A 64 13.28 -9.63 0.88
CA ARG A 64 11.98 -10.10 1.35
C ARG A 64 11.88 -11.59 1.03
N ALA A 65 11.59 -12.39 2.05
CA ALA A 65 11.45 -13.84 1.92
C ALA A 65 10.00 -14.26 1.65
N TYR A 66 9.01 -13.41 1.94
CA TYR A 66 7.58 -13.71 1.74
C TYR A 66 7.14 -15.08 2.33
N GLY A 67 7.70 -15.45 3.48
CA GLY A 67 7.45 -16.74 4.13
C GLY A 67 8.18 -17.95 3.52
N ASP A 68 9.04 -17.76 2.53
CA ASP A 68 9.85 -18.81 1.88
C ASP A 68 11.19 -19.01 2.62
N GLU A 69 11.33 -20.18 3.26
CA GLU A 69 12.54 -20.54 4.00
C GLU A 69 13.77 -20.69 3.10
N ASP A 70 13.64 -21.34 1.94
CA ASP A 70 14.76 -21.57 1.02
C ASP A 70 15.29 -20.23 0.49
N GLN A 71 14.38 -19.31 0.20
CA GLN A 71 14.71 -17.96 -0.21
C GLN A 71 15.41 -17.17 0.91
N ALA A 72 14.89 -17.23 2.14
CA ALA A 72 15.52 -16.59 3.29
C ALA A 72 16.96 -17.10 3.52
N ARG A 73 17.15 -18.43 3.53
CA ARG A 73 18.48 -19.04 3.71
C ARG A 73 19.43 -18.70 2.57
N PHE A 74 18.95 -18.63 1.34
CA PHE A 74 19.75 -18.20 0.20
C PHE A 74 20.31 -16.78 0.40
N PHE A 75 19.48 -15.84 0.85
CA PHE A 75 19.92 -14.47 1.14
C PHE A 75 20.94 -14.43 2.28
N LEU A 76 20.67 -15.14 3.38
CA LEU A 76 21.56 -15.22 4.54
C LEU A 76 22.94 -15.80 4.15
N ARG A 77 22.98 -16.91 3.43
CA ARG A 77 24.23 -17.53 2.96
C ARG A 77 25.03 -16.62 2.03
N ASN A 78 24.34 -15.87 1.16
CA ASN A 78 24.99 -14.89 0.31
C ASN A 78 25.63 -13.76 1.14
N TRP A 79 24.97 -13.29 2.18
CA TRP A 79 25.56 -12.28 3.08
C TRP A 79 26.71 -12.82 3.92
N VAL A 80 26.66 -14.08 4.36
CA VAL A 80 27.79 -14.76 5.01
C VAL A 80 28.98 -14.84 4.07
N LYS A 81 28.78 -15.31 2.83
CA LYS A 81 29.82 -15.40 1.80
C LYS A 81 30.41 -14.02 1.46
N ASN A 82 29.56 -13.01 1.35
CA ASN A 82 29.95 -11.63 1.01
C ASN A 82 30.43 -10.82 2.22
N LYS A 83 30.45 -11.42 3.42
CA LYS A 83 30.90 -10.82 4.68
C LYS A 83 30.28 -9.45 4.93
N VAL A 84 28.96 -9.40 5.02
CA VAL A 84 28.28 -8.20 5.52
C VAL A 84 28.68 -7.95 6.98
N ASP A 85 28.59 -6.69 7.42
CA ASP A 85 29.03 -6.28 8.75
C ASP A 85 27.97 -6.52 9.84
N LEU A 86 26.69 -6.56 9.44
CA LEU A 86 25.54 -6.77 10.32
C LEU A 86 24.36 -7.33 9.52
N ILE A 87 23.57 -8.19 10.15
CA ILE A 87 22.27 -8.64 9.63
C ILE A 87 21.17 -8.04 10.51
N PHE A 88 20.28 -7.28 9.90
CA PHE A 88 19.04 -6.84 10.53
C PHE A 88 17.92 -7.78 10.11
N THR A 89 17.20 -8.36 11.07
CA THR A 89 16.07 -9.26 10.80
C THR A 89 14.77 -8.67 11.34
N ILE A 90 13.68 -8.87 10.63
CA ILE A 90 12.34 -8.48 11.07
C ILE A 90 11.47 -9.74 11.14
N GLY A 91 11.01 -10.05 12.35
CA GLY A 91 10.17 -11.22 12.65
C GLY A 91 10.95 -12.45 13.15
N THR A 92 10.30 -13.23 14.01
CA THR A 92 10.90 -14.35 14.76
C THR A 92 11.55 -15.44 13.90
N LYS A 93 10.88 -15.93 12.84
CA LYS A 93 11.42 -17.01 11.99
C LYS A 93 12.65 -16.56 11.21
N GLY A 94 12.62 -15.35 10.64
CA GLY A 94 13.78 -14.76 9.96
C GLY A 94 15.00 -14.64 10.88
N THR A 95 14.80 -14.26 12.14
CA THR A 95 15.89 -14.23 13.15
C THR A 95 16.43 -15.62 13.45
N LEU A 96 15.58 -16.63 13.63
CA LEU A 96 16.01 -18.01 13.88
C LEU A 96 16.85 -18.56 12.74
N TRP A 97 16.41 -18.37 11.49
CA TRP A 97 17.17 -18.78 10.32
C TRP A 97 18.51 -18.03 10.22
N ALA A 98 18.55 -16.73 10.52
CA ALA A 98 19.80 -15.98 10.57
C ALA A 98 20.77 -16.57 11.62
N MET A 99 20.27 -16.91 12.81
CA MET A 99 21.08 -17.52 13.87
C MET A 99 21.63 -18.89 13.49
N GLU A 100 20.91 -19.67 12.69
CA GLU A 100 21.38 -20.97 12.21
C GLU A 100 22.47 -20.82 11.14
N GLU A 101 22.31 -19.86 10.23
CA GLU A 101 23.24 -19.65 9.10
C GLU A 101 24.53 -18.92 9.52
N THR A 102 24.55 -18.20 10.64
CA THR A 102 25.78 -17.57 11.15
C THR A 102 25.84 -17.42 12.66
N LYS A 103 27.02 -17.73 13.21
CA LYS A 103 27.41 -17.44 14.60
C LYS A 103 28.40 -16.27 14.71
N ASP A 104 28.90 -15.77 13.57
CA ASP A 104 29.99 -14.79 13.50
C ASP A 104 29.49 -13.39 13.18
N ILE A 105 28.57 -13.26 12.21
CA ILE A 105 28.03 -11.96 11.82
C ILE A 105 27.01 -11.53 12.88
N PRO A 106 27.10 -10.30 13.41
CA PRO A 106 26.16 -9.85 14.42
C PRO A 106 24.76 -9.67 13.84
N ILE A 107 23.76 -10.11 14.59
CA ILE A 107 22.34 -10.03 14.24
C ILE A 107 21.65 -9.02 15.16
N VAL A 108 20.91 -8.09 14.56
CA VAL A 108 19.96 -7.23 15.28
C VAL A 108 18.56 -7.57 14.80
N PHE A 109 17.65 -7.97 15.69
CA PHE A 109 16.26 -8.24 15.33
C PHE A 109 15.32 -7.10 15.72
N SER A 110 14.19 -7.03 15.04
CA SER A 110 13.01 -6.25 15.42
C SER A 110 11.77 -7.14 15.30
N ALA A 111 10.68 -6.73 15.96
CA ALA A 111 9.38 -7.41 15.92
C ALA A 111 9.43 -8.90 16.33
N VAL A 112 10.29 -9.25 17.30
CA VAL A 112 10.32 -10.60 17.89
C VAL A 112 9.52 -10.60 19.18
N THR A 113 8.45 -11.41 19.25
CA THR A 113 7.50 -11.35 20.37
C THR A 113 8.08 -11.88 21.67
N ASN A 114 8.59 -13.11 21.72
CA ASN A 114 9.25 -13.61 22.93
C ASN A 114 10.59 -14.26 22.56
N PRO A 115 11.70 -13.50 22.61
CA PRO A 115 13.01 -14.00 22.18
C PRO A 115 13.56 -15.09 23.10
N VAL A 116 13.11 -15.16 24.36
CA VAL A 116 13.54 -16.21 25.30
C VAL A 116 12.82 -17.51 24.99
N ALA A 117 11.48 -17.46 24.92
CA ALA A 117 10.68 -18.64 24.62
C ALA A 117 10.98 -19.22 23.23
N SER A 118 11.34 -18.38 22.25
CA SER A 118 11.73 -18.83 20.92
C SER A 118 13.18 -19.30 20.82
N GLY A 119 13.97 -19.25 21.89
CA GLY A 119 15.38 -19.66 21.87
C GLY A 119 16.33 -18.70 21.16
N ILE A 120 15.91 -17.45 20.91
CA ILE A 120 16.75 -16.40 20.33
C ILE A 120 17.71 -15.84 21.39
N ALA A 121 17.24 -15.63 22.61
CA ALA A 121 18.02 -15.08 23.72
C ALA A 121 17.93 -15.96 24.98
N ASP A 122 19.00 -16.02 25.77
CA ASP A 122 18.96 -16.70 27.08
C ASP A 122 18.15 -15.91 28.12
N SER A 123 18.15 -14.58 28.02
CA SER A 123 17.38 -13.67 28.88
C SER A 123 17.12 -12.34 28.17
N TRP A 124 16.29 -11.49 28.77
CA TRP A 124 16.07 -10.12 28.28
C TRP A 124 17.32 -9.23 28.41
N GLN A 125 18.19 -9.49 29.39
CA GLN A 125 19.40 -8.69 29.64
C GLN A 125 20.60 -9.14 28.79
N SER A 126 20.63 -10.41 28.39
CA SER A 126 21.70 -10.98 27.60
C SER A 126 21.20 -12.17 26.78
N SER A 127 21.51 -12.19 25.49
CA SER A 127 21.15 -13.31 24.63
C SER A 127 22.13 -14.48 24.73
N GLY A 128 23.34 -14.27 25.26
CA GLY A 128 24.43 -15.25 25.26
C GLY A 128 24.97 -15.61 23.87
N ARG A 129 24.52 -14.91 22.82
CA ARG A 129 24.73 -15.26 21.40
C ARG A 129 25.13 -14.04 20.56
N ASN A 130 25.37 -14.20 19.26
CA ASN A 130 25.65 -13.12 18.31
C ASN A 130 24.41 -12.29 17.93
N VAL A 131 23.41 -12.21 18.80
CA VAL A 131 22.11 -11.58 18.49
C VAL A 131 21.62 -10.66 19.61
N THR A 132 20.98 -9.56 19.25
CA THR A 132 20.22 -8.66 20.16
C THR A 132 19.10 -7.99 19.37
N GLY A 133 18.28 -7.13 19.96
CA GLY A 133 17.24 -6.45 19.20
C GLY A 133 16.14 -5.82 20.02
N SER A 134 15.01 -5.59 19.35
CA SER A 134 13.79 -5.07 19.95
C SER A 134 12.64 -6.09 19.83
N SER A 135 11.78 -6.07 20.83
CA SER A 135 10.64 -6.97 20.97
C SER A 135 9.34 -6.17 21.06
N ASN A 136 8.30 -6.68 20.39
CA ASN A 136 6.94 -6.16 20.47
C ASN A 136 6.16 -6.68 21.70
N TRP A 137 6.85 -7.27 22.68
CA TRP A 137 6.23 -7.82 23.87
C TRP A 137 5.51 -6.74 24.69
N ILE A 138 4.26 -7.03 25.01
CA ILE A 138 3.47 -6.31 26.01
C ILE A 138 3.14 -7.33 27.08
N GLU A 139 3.39 -6.97 28.34
CA GLU A 139 3.10 -7.82 29.48
C GLU A 139 1.60 -8.21 29.50
N CYS A 140 1.33 -9.51 29.66
CA CYS A 140 0.00 -10.07 29.45
C CYS A 140 -1.01 -9.60 30.49
N ARG A 141 -0.62 -9.44 31.76
CA ARG A 141 -1.50 -8.91 32.80
C ARG A 141 -1.99 -7.50 32.46
N HIS A 142 -1.11 -6.62 31.97
CA HIS A 142 -1.51 -5.30 31.49
C HIS A 142 -2.53 -5.40 30.36
N LYS A 143 -2.31 -6.29 29.39
CA LYS A 143 -3.22 -6.49 28.27
C LYS A 143 -4.59 -7.01 28.72
N LEU A 144 -4.63 -8.03 29.58
CA LEU A 144 -5.86 -8.58 30.14
C LEU A 144 -6.66 -7.53 30.94
N ASN A 145 -5.98 -6.66 31.69
CA ASN A 145 -6.63 -5.58 32.41
C ASN A 145 -7.31 -4.58 31.47
N ILE A 146 -6.66 -4.20 30.36
CA ILE A 146 -7.28 -3.36 29.33
C ILE A 146 -8.49 -4.05 28.71
N PHE A 147 -8.42 -5.37 28.46
CA PHE A 147 -9.55 -6.13 27.94
C PHE A 147 -10.73 -6.18 28.92
N LYS A 148 -10.49 -6.30 30.22
CA LYS A 148 -11.53 -6.23 31.26
C LYS A 148 -12.19 -4.86 31.33
N GLU A 149 -11.43 -3.79 31.12
CA GLU A 149 -11.99 -2.44 31.06
C GLU A 149 -12.83 -2.22 29.80
N ALA A 150 -12.40 -2.80 28.67
CA ALA A 150 -13.14 -2.78 27.41
C ALA A 150 -14.44 -3.59 27.46
N VAL A 151 -14.43 -4.73 28.17
CA VAL A 151 -15.55 -5.65 28.36
C VAL A 151 -15.87 -5.75 29.86
N PRO A 152 -16.69 -4.84 30.40
CA PRO A 152 -17.06 -4.88 31.81
C PRO A 152 -17.69 -6.24 32.18
N GLY A 153 -17.14 -6.91 33.18
CA GLY A 153 -17.61 -8.23 33.62
C GLY A 153 -16.94 -9.42 32.93
N LEU A 154 -15.91 -9.22 32.11
CA LEU A 154 -15.12 -10.29 31.49
C LEU A 154 -14.59 -11.30 32.53
N GLN A 155 -15.06 -12.54 32.43
CA GLN A 155 -14.63 -13.69 33.23
C GLN A 155 -14.10 -14.82 32.35
N ARG A 156 -14.57 -14.96 31.12
CA ARG A 156 -14.26 -16.08 30.22
C ARG A 156 -13.79 -15.54 28.87
N LEU A 157 -12.48 -15.58 28.64
CA LEU A 157 -11.87 -15.05 27.43
C LEU A 157 -11.60 -16.19 26.45
N GLY A 158 -12.27 -16.17 25.31
CA GLY A 158 -12.01 -17.11 24.22
C GLY A 158 -10.78 -16.70 23.42
N VAL A 159 -9.99 -17.67 22.93
CA VAL A 159 -8.88 -17.41 22.00
C VAL A 159 -8.84 -18.44 20.90
N VAL A 160 -8.69 -17.97 19.66
CA VAL A 160 -8.39 -18.80 18.49
C VAL A 160 -6.92 -18.57 18.11
N TYR A 161 -6.15 -19.64 17.91
CA TYR A 161 -4.72 -19.55 17.61
C TYR A 161 -4.21 -20.74 16.78
N LEU A 162 -3.02 -20.58 16.18
CA LEU A 162 -2.32 -21.64 15.44
C LEU A 162 -1.15 -22.17 16.30
N PRO A 163 -1.14 -23.46 16.69
CA PRO A 163 -0.09 -24.03 17.55
C PRO A 163 1.32 -23.98 16.96
N ASP A 164 1.44 -24.00 15.64
CA ASP A 164 2.75 -24.01 14.96
C ASP A 164 3.33 -22.61 14.77
N ASN A 165 2.57 -21.56 15.09
CA ASN A 165 3.05 -20.18 15.05
C ASN A 165 3.64 -19.79 16.41
N PRO A 166 4.97 -19.62 16.53
CA PRO A 166 5.61 -19.27 17.80
C PRO A 166 5.17 -17.90 18.35
N VAL A 167 4.68 -17.00 17.49
CA VAL A 167 4.24 -15.65 17.87
C VAL A 167 2.95 -15.74 18.69
N SER A 168 1.88 -16.30 18.10
CA SER A 168 0.60 -16.44 18.79
C SER A 168 0.69 -17.40 19.97
N MET A 169 1.48 -18.46 19.85
CA MET A 169 1.74 -19.38 20.97
C MET A 169 2.39 -18.72 22.18
N ALA A 170 3.34 -17.80 21.99
CA ALA A 170 3.97 -17.10 23.11
C ALA A 170 2.96 -16.25 23.89
N GLU A 171 2.02 -15.60 23.19
CA GLU A 171 0.95 -14.85 23.84
C GLU A 171 -0.04 -15.75 24.57
N VAL A 172 -0.46 -16.86 23.95
CA VAL A 172 -1.41 -17.80 24.57
C VAL A 172 -0.80 -18.46 25.81
N VAL A 173 0.46 -18.89 25.76
CA VAL A 173 1.15 -19.46 26.94
C VAL A 173 1.20 -18.44 28.09
N CYS A 174 1.57 -17.20 27.79
CA CYS A 174 1.60 -16.15 28.79
C CYS A 174 0.20 -15.83 29.35
N ALA A 175 -0.83 -15.85 28.50
CA ALA A 175 -2.22 -15.68 28.94
C ALA A 175 -2.68 -16.84 29.85
N ARG A 176 -2.28 -18.10 29.59
CA ARG A 176 -2.57 -19.23 30.49
C ARG A 176 -1.99 -18.98 31.89
N GLU A 177 -0.77 -18.44 31.96
CA GLU A 177 -0.07 -18.20 33.23
C GLU A 177 -0.67 -17.05 34.04
N CYS A 178 -1.11 -15.96 33.38
CA CYS A 178 -1.57 -14.76 34.09
C CYS A 178 -3.09 -14.64 34.25
N SER A 179 -3.90 -15.29 33.41
CA SER A 179 -5.37 -15.15 33.38
C SER A 179 -6.04 -15.47 34.73
N SER A 180 -5.62 -16.54 35.39
CA SER A 180 -6.17 -16.94 36.69
C SER A 180 -5.95 -15.87 37.77
N GLY A 181 -4.80 -15.19 37.75
CA GLY A 181 -4.50 -14.10 38.68
C GLY A 181 -5.37 -12.85 38.47
N GLU A 182 -5.97 -12.71 37.29
CA GLU A 182 -6.87 -11.61 36.94
C GLU A 182 -8.36 -12.00 37.00
N GLY A 183 -8.67 -13.22 37.49
CA GLY A 183 -10.03 -13.74 37.57
C GLY A 183 -10.64 -14.08 36.21
N ILE A 184 -9.80 -14.41 35.22
CA ILE A 184 -10.20 -14.78 33.87
C ILE A 184 -9.92 -16.27 33.64
N GLU A 185 -10.93 -17.01 33.17
CA GLU A 185 -10.78 -18.32 32.56
C GLU A 185 -10.43 -18.16 31.07
N LEU A 186 -9.27 -18.66 30.65
CA LEU A 186 -8.90 -18.70 29.24
C LEU A 186 -9.50 -19.94 28.58
N ILE A 187 -10.29 -19.74 27.51
CA ILE A 187 -10.97 -20.79 26.77
C ILE A 187 -10.37 -20.87 25.37
N GLU A 188 -9.68 -21.98 25.11
CA GLU A 188 -8.84 -22.11 23.93
C GLU A 188 -9.49 -22.96 22.83
N ALA A 189 -9.31 -22.53 21.58
CA ALA A 189 -9.59 -23.30 20.37
C ALA A 189 -8.44 -23.16 19.37
N SER A 190 -7.79 -24.28 19.03
CA SER A 190 -6.72 -24.29 18.04
C SER A 190 -7.26 -24.54 16.64
N ILE A 191 -6.61 -23.93 15.65
CA ILE A 191 -6.87 -24.15 14.22
C ILE A 191 -5.57 -24.44 13.48
N GLN A 192 -5.68 -24.98 12.27
CA GLN A 192 -4.55 -25.24 11.37
C GLN A 192 -4.59 -24.35 10.12
N LYS A 193 -5.77 -23.86 9.74
CA LYS A 193 -5.98 -23.06 8.51
C LYS A 193 -7.20 -22.15 8.61
N ALA A 194 -7.24 -21.14 7.74
CA ALA A 194 -8.32 -20.14 7.70
C ALA A 194 -9.75 -20.73 7.56
N GLY A 195 -9.88 -21.91 6.94
CA GLY A 195 -11.17 -22.59 6.77
C GLY A 195 -11.87 -22.97 8.08
N GLU A 196 -11.12 -23.11 9.18
CA GLU A 196 -11.61 -23.60 10.48
C GLU A 196 -12.04 -22.49 11.43
N ILE A 197 -11.74 -21.22 11.10
CA ILE A 197 -11.97 -20.06 11.96
C ILE A 197 -13.41 -19.99 12.46
N GLY A 198 -14.40 -20.06 11.55
CA GLY A 198 -15.82 -19.91 11.92
C GLY A 198 -16.25 -20.97 12.94
N LYS A 199 -15.93 -22.24 12.68
CA LYS A 199 -16.26 -23.36 13.57
C LYS A 199 -15.58 -23.21 14.94
N ALA A 200 -14.31 -22.83 14.97
CA ALA A 200 -13.59 -22.62 16.24
C ALA A 200 -14.25 -21.51 17.08
N VAL A 201 -14.67 -20.41 16.44
CA VAL A 201 -15.38 -19.32 17.12
C VAL A 201 -16.76 -19.78 17.62
N GLU A 202 -17.51 -20.56 16.83
CA GLU A 202 -18.80 -21.15 17.25
C GLU A 202 -18.64 -22.06 18.47
N GLU A 203 -17.60 -22.90 18.50
CA GLU A 203 -17.29 -23.78 19.64
C GLU A 203 -16.97 -22.98 20.91
N LEU A 204 -16.22 -21.88 20.79
CA LEU A 204 -15.94 -21.00 21.92
C LEU A 204 -17.21 -20.32 22.44
N ILE A 205 -18.07 -19.82 21.55
CA ILE A 205 -19.36 -19.21 21.91
C ILE A 205 -20.25 -20.24 22.62
N ALA A 206 -20.31 -21.48 22.13
CA ALA A 206 -21.06 -22.57 22.77
C ALA A 206 -20.53 -22.91 24.17
N ARG A 207 -19.23 -22.68 24.40
CA ARG A 207 -18.61 -22.80 25.73
C ARG A 207 -18.89 -21.59 26.64
N GLY A 208 -19.51 -20.52 26.13
CA GLY A 208 -19.99 -19.37 26.91
C GLY A 208 -18.90 -18.35 27.25
N ILE A 209 -18.06 -17.99 26.27
CA ILE A 209 -17.09 -16.90 26.39
C ILE A 209 -17.80 -15.53 26.44
N ASP A 210 -17.23 -14.58 27.17
CA ASP A 210 -17.74 -13.20 27.27
C ASP A 210 -17.12 -12.30 26.19
N ALA A 211 -15.94 -12.65 25.70
CA ALA A 211 -15.25 -11.97 24.62
C ALA A 211 -14.33 -12.94 23.87
N LEU A 212 -14.08 -12.64 22.60
CA LEU A 212 -13.05 -13.30 21.79
C LEU A 212 -11.80 -12.43 21.73
N TRP A 213 -10.65 -13.01 22.01
CA TRP A 213 -9.35 -12.40 21.80
C TRP A 213 -8.69 -12.94 20.53
N ILE A 214 -8.25 -12.01 19.68
CA ILE A 214 -7.42 -12.27 18.51
C ILE A 214 -5.95 -11.92 18.86
N PRO A 215 -5.07 -12.91 19.05
CA PRO A 215 -3.64 -12.68 19.26
C PRO A 215 -2.98 -12.16 17.96
N ILE A 216 -1.68 -11.93 17.97
CA ILE A 216 -0.90 -11.59 16.77
C ILE A 216 -0.85 -12.83 15.86
N GLU A 217 -1.87 -12.99 15.03
CA GLU A 217 -2.08 -14.16 14.18
C GLU A 217 -2.62 -13.77 12.79
N GLU A 218 -1.73 -13.86 11.80
CA GLU A 218 -1.97 -13.41 10.43
C GLU A 218 -3.09 -14.15 9.73
N VAL A 219 -3.17 -15.47 9.94
CA VAL A 219 -4.24 -16.27 9.33
C VAL A 219 -5.62 -15.77 9.79
N ILE A 220 -5.73 -15.27 11.03
CA ILE A 220 -7.00 -14.80 11.59
C ILE A 220 -7.31 -13.38 11.12
N TYR A 221 -6.39 -12.42 11.28
CA TYR A 221 -6.70 -11.03 10.91
C TYR A 221 -6.84 -10.83 9.39
N LYS A 222 -6.23 -11.67 8.54
CA LYS A 222 -6.51 -11.67 7.09
C LYS A 222 -7.87 -12.28 6.73
N ASN A 223 -8.56 -12.91 7.68
CA ASN A 223 -9.83 -13.61 7.49
C ASN A 223 -10.91 -13.16 8.49
N LEU A 224 -10.87 -11.91 8.96
CA LEU A 224 -11.81 -11.38 9.96
C LEU A 224 -13.28 -11.49 9.53
N SER A 225 -13.58 -11.50 8.23
CA SER A 225 -14.96 -11.72 7.75
C SER A 225 -15.56 -13.02 8.26
N ARG A 226 -14.76 -14.09 8.42
CA ARG A 226 -15.18 -15.36 9.01
C ARG A 226 -15.44 -15.24 10.52
N VAL A 227 -14.70 -14.37 11.21
CA VAL A 227 -14.92 -14.06 12.62
C VAL A 227 -16.20 -13.23 12.79
N GLY A 228 -16.36 -12.17 12.00
CA GLY A 228 -17.54 -11.29 12.01
C GLY A 228 -18.85 -12.05 11.76
N GLN A 229 -18.85 -12.98 10.78
CA GLN A 229 -20.01 -13.83 10.47
C GLN A 229 -20.60 -14.57 11.68
N VAL A 230 -19.78 -14.91 12.66
CA VAL A 230 -20.20 -15.63 13.86
C VAL A 230 -20.37 -14.68 15.06
N THR A 231 -19.43 -13.74 15.23
CA THR A 231 -19.40 -12.83 16.39
C THR A 231 -20.45 -11.73 16.33
N HIS A 232 -20.76 -11.18 15.14
CA HIS A 232 -21.76 -10.11 15.00
C HIS A 232 -23.17 -10.57 15.40
N PRO A 233 -23.71 -11.71 14.89
CA PRO A 233 -25.03 -12.19 15.31
C PRO A 233 -25.08 -12.57 16.80
N ALA A 234 -23.98 -13.10 17.34
CA ALA A 234 -23.83 -13.43 18.75
C ALA A 234 -23.65 -12.20 19.67
N ARG A 235 -23.46 -11.00 19.09
CA ARG A 235 -23.11 -9.76 19.81
C ARG A 235 -21.88 -9.93 20.71
N LEU A 236 -20.93 -10.73 20.27
CA LEU A 236 -19.74 -11.05 21.05
C LEU A 236 -18.68 -9.95 20.88
N PRO A 237 -18.20 -9.32 21.96
CA PRO A 237 -17.05 -8.42 21.92
C PRO A 237 -15.79 -9.11 21.41
N VAL A 238 -15.07 -8.45 20.50
CA VAL A 238 -13.77 -8.93 19.99
C VAL A 238 -12.68 -7.92 20.34
N VAL A 239 -11.63 -8.40 21.01
CA VAL A 239 -10.44 -7.62 21.42
C VAL A 239 -9.19 -8.21 20.77
N SER A 240 -8.14 -7.42 20.58
CA SER A 240 -6.97 -7.88 19.83
C SER A 240 -5.62 -7.37 20.34
N SER A 241 -4.57 -8.13 20.04
CA SER A 241 -3.17 -7.75 20.18
C SER A 241 -2.58 -7.04 18.95
N THR A 242 -3.37 -6.85 17.89
CA THR A 242 -2.88 -6.34 16.60
C THR A 242 -3.84 -5.32 15.98
N LEU A 243 -3.34 -4.34 15.24
CA LEU A 243 -4.17 -3.24 14.70
C LEU A 243 -5.02 -3.68 13.51
N GLU A 244 -4.55 -4.65 12.74
CA GLU A 244 -5.20 -5.22 11.56
C GLU A 244 -6.53 -5.86 11.92
N ALA A 245 -6.70 -6.31 13.17
CA ALA A 245 -7.97 -6.81 13.66
C ALA A 245 -9.06 -5.72 13.76
N LEU A 246 -8.66 -4.44 13.87
CA LEU A 246 -9.56 -3.29 13.88
C LEU A 246 -9.86 -2.75 12.49
N GLU A 247 -9.04 -3.07 11.50
CA GLU A 247 -9.24 -2.60 10.14
C GLU A 247 -10.53 -3.19 9.56
N GLU A 248 -11.24 -2.38 8.80
CA GLU A 248 -12.35 -2.90 8.00
C GLU A 248 -11.72 -3.81 6.94
N VAL A 249 -12.13 -5.09 6.92
CA VAL A 249 -11.88 -5.91 5.74
C VAL A 249 -12.59 -5.19 4.61
N SER A 250 -12.00 -5.08 3.42
CA SER A 250 -12.57 -4.40 2.23
C SER A 250 -14.02 -4.83 1.88
N ARG A 251 -14.57 -5.82 2.58
CA ARG A 251 -15.87 -6.48 2.37
C ARG A 251 -16.68 -6.77 3.64
N GLY A 252 -16.41 -6.16 4.78
CA GLY A 252 -17.16 -6.52 5.98
C GLY A 252 -17.13 -5.49 7.11
N ASP A 253 -18.22 -5.46 7.84
CA ASP A 253 -18.38 -4.73 9.10
C ASP A 253 -17.16 -4.95 10.01
N PRO A 254 -16.60 -3.90 10.64
CA PRO A 254 -15.44 -4.04 11.51
C PRO A 254 -15.72 -5.02 12.66
N VAL A 255 -14.69 -5.78 13.03
CA VAL A 255 -14.84 -6.94 13.93
C VAL A 255 -14.30 -6.64 15.33
N ALA A 256 -12.99 -6.38 15.46
CA ALA A 256 -12.44 -6.05 16.77
C ALA A 256 -12.78 -4.60 17.15
N MET A 257 -13.17 -4.40 18.40
CA MET A 257 -13.48 -3.08 18.97
C MET A 257 -12.32 -2.45 19.72
N VAL A 258 -11.34 -3.25 20.15
CA VAL A 258 -10.17 -2.78 20.89
C VAL A 258 -8.92 -3.51 20.39
N SER A 259 -7.85 -2.76 20.17
CA SER A 259 -6.51 -3.29 19.96
C SER A 259 -5.53 -2.67 20.94
N VAL A 260 -4.65 -3.52 21.48
CA VAL A 260 -3.52 -3.14 22.32
C VAL A 260 -2.26 -3.66 21.66
N THR A 261 -1.48 -2.75 21.08
CA THR A 261 -0.25 -3.11 20.37
C THR A 261 0.88 -2.12 20.68
N VAL A 262 2.01 -2.24 20.01
CA VAL A 262 3.14 -1.30 20.10
C VAL A 262 3.27 -0.51 18.79
N ASP A 263 4.05 0.58 18.82
CA ASP A 263 4.45 1.26 17.59
C ASP A 263 5.66 0.53 16.96
N TYR A 264 5.39 -0.18 15.86
CA TYR A 264 6.42 -0.95 15.16
C TYR A 264 7.48 -0.05 14.51
N GLU A 265 7.16 1.18 14.12
CA GLU A 265 8.17 2.13 13.63
C GLU A 265 9.17 2.47 14.75
N SER A 266 8.69 2.69 15.97
CA SER A 266 9.56 2.85 17.14
C SER A 266 10.38 1.60 17.45
N LEU A 267 9.85 0.39 17.28
CA LEU A 267 10.64 -0.84 17.46
C LEU A 267 11.84 -0.92 16.51
N GLY A 268 11.64 -0.55 15.24
CA GLY A 268 12.72 -0.44 14.26
C GLY A 268 13.79 0.56 14.69
N ARG A 269 13.37 1.73 15.20
CA ARG A 269 14.28 2.76 15.72
C ARG A 269 15.05 2.30 16.95
N LEU A 270 14.44 1.51 17.84
CA LEU A 270 15.10 0.96 19.04
C LEU A 270 16.31 0.07 18.71
N CYS A 271 16.35 -0.52 17.51
CA CYS A 271 17.47 -1.34 17.05
C CYS A 271 18.71 -0.52 16.65
N VAL A 272 18.53 0.76 16.31
CA VAL A 272 19.59 1.60 15.72
C VAL A 272 20.76 1.84 16.68
N PRO A 273 20.56 2.18 17.97
CA PRO A 273 21.68 2.31 18.91
C PRO A 273 22.50 1.03 19.02
N ALA A 274 21.86 -0.14 19.11
CA ALA A 274 22.56 -1.43 19.17
C ALA A 274 23.37 -1.69 17.88
N ALA A 275 22.78 -1.45 16.71
CA ALA A 275 23.47 -1.59 15.44
C ALA A 275 24.70 -0.67 15.34
N ILE A 276 24.59 0.60 15.76
CA ILE A 276 25.71 1.54 15.77
C ILE A 276 26.81 1.06 16.73
N GLU A 277 26.47 0.65 17.95
CA GLU A 277 27.46 0.15 18.92
C GLU A 277 28.19 -1.10 18.42
N ILE A 278 27.47 -2.01 17.75
CA ILE A 278 28.06 -3.20 17.14
C ILE A 278 29.00 -2.81 15.99
N LEU A 279 28.54 -1.97 15.06
CA LEU A 279 29.30 -1.62 13.85
C LEU A 279 30.55 -0.79 14.16
N THR A 280 30.40 0.22 15.03
CA THR A 280 31.43 1.25 15.28
C THR A 280 32.30 0.96 16.50
N LYS A 281 31.72 0.38 17.58
CA LYS A 281 32.44 0.10 18.83
C LYS A 281 32.77 -1.38 19.00
N LYS A 282 32.35 -2.25 18.07
CA LYS A 282 32.56 -3.70 18.11
C LYS A 282 32.02 -4.33 19.40
N LYS A 283 30.93 -3.78 19.93
CA LYS A 283 30.26 -4.33 21.10
C LYS A 283 29.64 -5.69 20.73
N GLU A 284 29.82 -6.67 21.61
CA GLU A 284 29.24 -8.00 21.41
C GLU A 284 27.70 -7.92 21.51
N PRO A 285 26.95 -8.38 20.48
CA PRO A 285 25.49 -8.29 20.48
C PRO A 285 24.86 -8.92 21.73
N GLY A 286 25.33 -10.09 22.17
CA GLY A 286 24.74 -10.79 23.31
C GLY A 286 24.92 -10.11 24.66
N LYS A 287 25.73 -9.04 24.76
CA LYS A 287 25.87 -8.19 25.95
C LYS A 287 24.97 -6.93 25.89
N ILE A 288 24.25 -6.74 24.79
CA ILE A 288 23.28 -5.66 24.62
C ILE A 288 21.90 -6.20 25.01
N PRO A 289 21.22 -5.62 26.01
CA PRO A 289 19.88 -6.05 26.39
C PRO A 289 18.89 -5.98 25.24
N VAL A 290 17.95 -6.93 25.22
CA VAL A 290 16.79 -6.86 24.34
C VAL A 290 15.86 -5.78 24.84
N MET A 291 15.51 -4.85 23.95
CA MET A 291 14.64 -3.73 24.26
C MET A 291 13.18 -4.07 24.00
N THR A 292 12.27 -3.55 24.81
CA THR A 292 10.82 -3.50 24.52
C THR A 292 10.41 -2.05 24.38
N SER A 293 9.23 -1.81 23.81
CA SER A 293 8.63 -0.47 23.88
C SER A 293 8.22 -0.17 25.33
N ASP A 294 8.47 1.06 25.77
CA ASP A 294 8.06 1.58 27.08
C ASP A 294 6.56 1.89 27.15
N ARG A 295 5.86 1.87 26.01
CA ARG A 295 4.47 2.23 25.87
C ARG A 295 3.72 1.27 24.96
N TYR A 296 2.46 1.00 25.30
CA TYR A 296 1.48 0.40 24.39
C TYR A 296 0.59 1.47 23.77
N TYR A 297 0.02 1.16 22.62
CA TYR A 297 -0.98 1.95 21.92
C TYR A 297 -2.33 1.28 22.03
N LEU A 298 -3.30 2.03 22.55
CA LEU A 298 -4.70 1.62 22.65
C LEU A 298 -5.49 2.24 21.51
N THR A 299 -5.96 1.41 20.57
CA THR A 299 -6.90 1.86 19.53
C THR A 299 -8.28 1.27 19.80
N ILE A 300 -9.30 2.13 19.73
CA ILE A 300 -10.70 1.74 19.93
C ILE A 300 -11.47 1.95 18.63
N ASN A 301 -12.14 0.91 18.15
CA ASN A 301 -13.06 0.98 17.01
C ASN A 301 -14.51 1.02 17.49
N ILE A 302 -15.08 2.24 17.53
CA ILE A 302 -16.46 2.48 17.92
C ILE A 302 -17.43 1.82 16.93
N ASN A 303 -17.08 1.77 15.64
CA ASN A 303 -17.94 1.16 14.63
C ASN A 303 -18.17 -0.33 14.94
N ALA A 304 -17.11 -1.07 15.30
CA ALA A 304 -17.21 -2.47 15.67
C ALA A 304 -18.10 -2.68 16.92
N ALA A 305 -17.92 -1.83 17.93
CA ALA A 305 -18.73 -1.89 19.14
C ALA A 305 -20.22 -1.60 18.87
N GLU A 306 -20.54 -0.64 17.98
CA GLU A 306 -21.91 -0.31 17.60
C GLU A 306 -22.62 -1.49 16.90
N ILE A 307 -21.92 -2.23 16.03
CA ILE A 307 -22.47 -3.41 15.32
C ILE A 307 -22.97 -4.48 16.30
N ILE A 308 -22.17 -4.78 17.32
CA ILE A 308 -22.54 -5.74 18.36
C ILE A 308 -23.39 -5.12 19.48
N ARG A 309 -23.69 -3.82 19.39
CA ARG A 309 -24.43 -3.03 20.40
C ARG A 309 -23.74 -3.02 21.77
N HIS A 310 -22.42 -3.07 21.78
CA HIS A 310 -21.59 -2.96 22.97
C HIS A 310 -21.34 -1.50 23.31
N GLN A 311 -21.53 -1.13 24.58
CA GLN A 311 -21.28 0.23 25.04
C GLN A 311 -19.85 0.36 25.56
N ILE A 312 -19.08 1.26 24.95
CA ILE A 312 -17.76 1.63 25.44
C ILE A 312 -17.91 2.77 26.44
N SER A 313 -17.41 2.57 27.66
CA SER A 313 -17.40 3.61 28.70
C SER A 313 -16.63 4.86 28.23
N PRO A 314 -17.15 6.08 28.43
CA PRO A 314 -16.43 7.31 28.11
C PRO A 314 -15.07 7.41 28.82
N VAL A 315 -14.95 6.87 30.03
CA VAL A 315 -13.68 6.85 30.78
C VAL A 315 -12.65 6.00 30.05
N PHE A 316 -13.04 4.80 29.62
CA PHE A 316 -12.16 3.93 28.84
C PHE A 316 -11.84 4.54 27.46
N LEU A 317 -12.83 5.14 26.80
CA LEU A 317 -12.64 5.80 25.52
C LEU A 317 -11.61 6.93 25.60
N SER A 318 -11.59 7.68 26.71
CA SER A 318 -10.64 8.78 26.91
C SER A 318 -9.17 8.35 27.02
N ARG A 319 -8.92 7.05 27.24
CA ARG A 319 -7.56 6.48 27.28
C ARG A 319 -7.03 6.12 25.89
N ALA A 320 -7.87 6.09 24.86
CA ALA A 320 -7.47 5.67 23.53
C ALA A 320 -6.49 6.65 22.89
N ASP A 321 -5.39 6.12 22.36
CA ASP A 321 -4.46 6.85 21.51
C ASP A 321 -5.11 7.19 20.16
N LYS A 322 -5.98 6.30 19.68
CA LYS A 322 -6.71 6.46 18.42
C LYS A 322 -8.11 5.90 18.55
N VAL A 323 -9.09 6.65 18.05
CA VAL A 323 -10.49 6.23 17.98
C VAL A 323 -10.90 6.13 16.52
N LEU A 324 -11.37 4.95 16.10
CA LEU A 324 -11.98 4.72 14.80
C LEU A 324 -13.50 4.87 14.92
N ARG A 325 -14.07 5.77 14.12
CA ARG A 325 -15.51 6.05 14.08
C ARG A 325 -15.91 6.48 12.66
N GLY A 326 -17.15 6.20 12.27
CA GLY A 326 -17.65 6.49 10.93
C GLY A 326 -16.86 5.71 9.89
N PHE A 327 -16.17 6.40 8.99
CA PHE A 327 -15.36 5.77 7.94
C PHE A 327 -13.88 5.61 8.33
N ALA A 328 -13.44 6.08 9.50
CA ALA A 328 -12.06 5.90 9.93
C ALA A 328 -11.72 4.41 10.08
N GLY A 329 -10.61 3.97 9.47
CA GLY A 329 -10.19 2.55 9.43
C GLY A 329 -10.84 1.73 8.32
N GLN A 330 -11.73 2.34 7.51
CA GLN A 330 -12.27 1.75 6.29
C GLN A 330 -11.33 2.00 5.12
N LYS A 331 -11.16 1.00 4.25
CA LYS A 331 -10.30 1.11 3.08
C LYS A 331 -10.91 0.45 1.86
N ILE A 332 -10.93 1.17 0.75
CA ILE A 332 -11.40 0.65 -0.54
C ILE A 332 -10.37 0.88 -1.64
N VAL A 333 -10.36 0.00 -2.64
CA VAL A 333 -9.52 0.10 -3.83
C VAL A 333 -10.39 0.27 -5.08
N VAL A 334 -10.12 1.33 -5.83
CA VAL A 334 -10.80 1.73 -7.06
C VAL A 334 -9.85 1.56 -8.26
N GLY A 335 -9.59 0.32 -8.66
CA GLY A 335 -8.66 -0.05 -9.73
C GLY A 335 -9.30 -0.12 -11.12
N GLY A 336 -8.52 0.05 -12.19
CA GLY A 336 -9.03 -0.07 -13.57
C GLY A 336 -8.32 0.81 -14.60
N THR A 337 -9.08 1.40 -15.52
CA THR A 337 -8.54 2.22 -16.64
C THR A 337 -7.95 3.55 -16.18
N GLY A 338 -6.83 3.98 -16.77
CA GLY A 338 -6.22 5.29 -16.52
C GLY A 338 -7.08 6.49 -16.93
N ASP A 339 -8.10 6.31 -17.79
CA ASP A 339 -8.88 7.40 -18.38
C ASP A 339 -9.61 8.31 -17.37
N ASN A 340 -10.05 7.73 -16.26
CA ASN A 340 -10.77 8.41 -15.18
C ASN A 340 -9.99 8.43 -13.86
N GLN A 341 -8.67 8.25 -13.90
CA GLN A 341 -7.81 8.18 -12.71
C GLN A 341 -7.85 9.46 -11.88
N GLU A 342 -7.50 10.56 -12.52
CA GLU A 342 -7.27 11.82 -11.81
C GLU A 342 -8.59 12.41 -11.28
N VAL A 343 -9.68 12.28 -12.03
CA VAL A 343 -11.00 12.70 -11.55
C VAL A 343 -11.46 11.88 -10.35
N LEU A 344 -11.25 10.56 -10.34
CA LEU A 344 -11.64 9.72 -9.20
C LEU A 344 -10.70 9.92 -7.99
N ARG A 345 -9.42 10.24 -8.20
CA ARG A 345 -8.49 10.66 -7.14
C ARG A 345 -8.95 11.95 -6.46
N GLU A 346 -9.38 12.94 -7.24
CA GLU A 346 -9.89 14.19 -6.67
C GLU A 346 -11.21 13.98 -5.93
N ILE A 347 -12.11 13.17 -6.48
CA ILE A 347 -13.36 12.78 -5.79
C ILE A 347 -13.08 12.04 -4.49
N ALA A 348 -12.11 11.11 -4.50
CA ALA A 348 -11.67 10.39 -3.31
C ALA A 348 -11.17 11.36 -2.23
N ARG A 349 -10.23 12.24 -2.58
CA ARG A 349 -9.67 13.25 -1.67
C ARG A 349 -10.74 14.12 -1.03
N VAL A 350 -11.65 14.68 -1.83
CA VAL A 350 -12.74 15.53 -1.32
C VAL A 350 -13.67 14.75 -0.40
N LEU A 351 -14.00 13.51 -0.75
CA LEU A 351 -14.86 12.68 0.10
C LEU A 351 -14.18 12.33 1.43
N GLU A 352 -12.91 11.93 1.41
CA GLU A 352 -12.13 11.64 2.63
C GLU A 352 -12.11 12.84 3.60
N GLU A 353 -11.88 14.05 3.06
CA GLU A 353 -11.93 15.29 3.83
C GLU A 353 -13.31 15.54 4.46
N ARG A 354 -14.40 15.24 3.72
CA ARG A 354 -15.78 15.38 4.22
C ARG A 354 -16.12 14.37 5.30
N LEU A 355 -15.62 13.14 5.16
CA LEU A 355 -15.93 12.05 6.07
C LEU A 355 -15.10 12.11 7.36
N GLY A 356 -13.96 12.80 7.35
CA GLY A 356 -13.04 12.84 8.48
C GLY A 356 -12.40 11.47 8.77
N GLY A 357 -12.33 10.60 7.75
CA GLY A 357 -11.82 9.24 7.83
C GLY A 357 -12.18 8.40 6.59
N GLY A 358 -11.50 7.27 6.41
CA GLY A 358 -11.60 6.39 5.25
C GLY A 358 -10.41 6.55 4.30
N ASP A 359 -9.95 5.46 3.68
CA ASP A 359 -8.87 5.43 2.69
C ASP A 359 -9.41 4.90 1.36
N ILE A 360 -9.55 5.77 0.36
CA ILE A 360 -10.04 5.48 -0.98
C ILE A 360 -8.83 5.49 -1.92
N MET A 361 -8.26 4.30 -2.13
CA MET A 361 -7.11 4.16 -3.01
C MET A 361 -7.54 4.09 -4.48
N VAL A 362 -7.00 4.99 -5.30
CA VAL A 362 -7.09 4.93 -6.76
C VAL A 362 -5.70 4.61 -7.33
N PRO A 363 -5.32 3.31 -7.42
CA PRO A 363 -3.99 2.88 -7.82
C PRO A 363 -3.76 3.12 -9.32
N GLU A 364 -2.52 2.91 -9.76
CA GLU A 364 -2.16 2.99 -11.18
C GLU A 364 -2.97 2.07 -12.08
N SER A 365 -3.07 2.45 -13.35
CA SER A 365 -3.94 1.79 -14.31
C SER A 365 -3.54 0.33 -14.58
N ILE A 366 -4.53 -0.56 -14.50
CA ILE A 366 -4.47 -1.95 -14.97
C ILE A 366 -5.41 -2.18 -16.17
N GLY A 367 -5.98 -1.09 -16.73
CA GLY A 367 -6.94 -1.11 -17.82
C GLY A 367 -8.36 -1.50 -17.39
N SER A 368 -9.36 -1.18 -18.23
CA SER A 368 -10.77 -1.49 -17.93
C SER A 368 -11.00 -2.99 -17.71
N GLY A 369 -10.42 -3.83 -18.56
CA GLY A 369 -10.56 -5.29 -18.45
C GLY A 369 -9.87 -5.86 -17.19
N GLY A 370 -8.73 -5.29 -16.78
CA GLY A 370 -8.06 -5.66 -15.53
C GLY A 370 -8.91 -5.33 -14.32
N GLY A 371 -9.47 -4.12 -14.25
CA GLY A 371 -10.37 -3.70 -13.17
C GLY A 371 -11.62 -4.58 -13.05
N ILE A 372 -12.27 -4.92 -14.17
CA ILE A 372 -13.44 -5.81 -14.18
C ILE A 372 -13.09 -7.19 -13.60
N ARG A 373 -11.97 -7.79 -14.03
CA ARG A 373 -11.52 -9.09 -13.52
C ARG A 373 -11.15 -9.04 -12.05
N ALA A 374 -10.45 -8.00 -11.60
CA ALA A 374 -10.05 -7.84 -10.20
C ALA A 374 -11.28 -7.73 -9.27
N VAL A 375 -12.32 -6.98 -9.67
CA VAL A 375 -13.60 -6.94 -8.95
C VAL A 375 -14.24 -8.32 -8.91
N ALA A 376 -14.33 -9.01 -10.06
CA ALA A 376 -14.93 -10.34 -10.15
C ALA A 376 -14.17 -11.37 -9.29
N ALA A 377 -12.84 -11.30 -9.25
CA ALA A 377 -11.98 -12.21 -8.50
C ALA A 377 -12.10 -12.00 -7.00
N GLY A 378 -12.00 -10.77 -6.51
CA GLY A 378 -11.91 -10.60 -5.07
C GLY A 378 -11.12 -9.41 -4.60
N GLU A 379 -10.32 -8.87 -5.50
CA GLU A 379 -9.05 -8.24 -5.19
C GLU A 379 -9.21 -6.74 -4.96
N ILE A 380 -10.24 -6.14 -5.57
CA ILE A 380 -10.60 -4.73 -5.40
C ILE A 380 -12.11 -4.57 -5.22
N ASP A 381 -12.52 -3.42 -4.71
CA ASP A 381 -13.90 -3.12 -4.36
C ASP A 381 -14.68 -2.57 -5.56
N LEU A 382 -14.05 -1.63 -6.29
CA LEU A 382 -14.65 -0.91 -7.40
C LEU A 382 -13.73 -0.96 -8.62
N GLY A 383 -14.28 -1.32 -9.77
CA GLY A 383 -13.58 -1.33 -11.04
C GLY A 383 -13.93 -0.07 -11.84
N ARG A 384 -12.96 0.79 -12.12
CA ARG A 384 -13.18 1.98 -12.97
C ARG A 384 -12.98 1.62 -14.44
N VAL A 385 -13.98 1.91 -15.27
CA VAL A 385 -14.04 1.52 -16.69
C VAL A 385 -14.45 2.68 -17.59
N ALA A 386 -13.95 2.68 -18.81
CA ALA A 386 -14.22 3.72 -19.83
C ALA A 386 -14.94 3.16 -21.07
N ARG A 387 -15.57 1.99 -20.94
CA ARG A 387 -16.38 1.34 -21.97
C ARG A 387 -17.51 0.53 -21.35
N PRO A 388 -18.55 0.17 -22.12
CA PRO A 388 -19.51 -0.85 -21.70
C PRO A 388 -18.81 -2.19 -21.43
N LEU A 389 -19.45 -3.02 -20.60
CA LEU A 389 -19.06 -4.41 -20.43
C LEU A 389 -19.20 -5.18 -21.75
N THR A 390 -18.26 -6.08 -22.03
CA THR A 390 -18.45 -7.07 -23.11
C THR A 390 -19.49 -8.10 -22.70
N GLU A 391 -19.98 -8.89 -23.66
CA GLU A 391 -20.94 -9.96 -23.37
C GLU A 391 -20.38 -10.99 -22.37
N SER A 392 -19.09 -11.33 -22.47
CA SER A 392 -18.43 -12.25 -21.53
C SER A 392 -18.29 -11.65 -20.14
N GLU A 393 -18.01 -10.35 -20.04
CA GLU A 393 -17.91 -9.64 -18.75
C GLU A 393 -19.29 -9.46 -18.10
N GLY A 394 -20.35 -9.27 -18.89
CA GLY A 394 -21.72 -9.17 -18.40
C GLY A 394 -22.22 -10.46 -17.71
N LYS A 395 -21.65 -11.62 -18.06
CA LYS A 395 -21.95 -12.91 -17.42
C LYS A 395 -21.35 -13.06 -16.02
N LEU A 396 -20.51 -12.13 -15.57
CA LEU A 396 -19.88 -12.15 -14.24
C LEU A 396 -20.82 -11.67 -13.11
N GLY A 397 -22.04 -11.25 -13.42
CA GLY A 397 -23.02 -10.81 -12.42
C GLY A 397 -22.67 -9.47 -11.74
N LEU A 398 -21.80 -8.68 -12.34
CA LEU A 398 -21.39 -7.37 -11.82
C LEU A 398 -22.43 -6.30 -12.14
N LYS A 399 -22.60 -5.33 -11.23
CA LYS A 399 -23.30 -4.07 -11.49
C LYS A 399 -22.40 -3.14 -12.32
N TYR A 400 -23.03 -2.36 -13.18
CA TYR A 400 -22.37 -1.34 -14.00
C TYR A 400 -23.13 -0.02 -13.84
N LYS A 401 -22.47 1.00 -13.30
CA LYS A 401 -23.04 2.33 -13.08
C LYS A 401 -22.20 3.36 -13.83
N ARG A 402 -22.79 3.97 -14.87
CA ARG A 402 -22.22 5.16 -15.51
C ARG A 402 -22.34 6.35 -14.56
N PHE A 403 -21.29 7.16 -14.51
CA PHE A 403 -21.29 8.41 -13.72
C PHE A 403 -20.96 9.64 -14.58
N ALA A 404 -20.34 9.46 -15.75
CA ALA A 404 -20.07 10.55 -16.66
C ALA A 404 -19.91 10.11 -18.12
N ARG A 405 -20.07 11.06 -19.05
CA ARG A 405 -19.68 10.98 -20.45
C ARG A 405 -18.42 11.81 -20.65
N CYS A 406 -17.41 11.21 -21.24
CA CYS A 406 -16.11 11.82 -21.49
C CYS A 406 -15.85 12.00 -22.99
N PRO A 407 -15.71 13.22 -23.49
CA PRO A 407 -15.15 13.45 -24.83
C PRO A 407 -13.77 12.79 -24.98
N VAL A 408 -13.56 12.10 -26.11
CA VAL A 408 -12.24 11.78 -26.64
C VAL A 408 -11.82 12.96 -27.50
N VAL A 409 -10.66 13.54 -27.22
CA VAL A 409 -10.18 14.75 -27.85
C VAL A 409 -8.86 14.52 -28.56
N PHE A 410 -8.66 15.21 -29.68
CA PHE A 410 -7.34 15.33 -30.29
C PHE A 410 -6.61 16.49 -29.64
N VAL A 411 -5.38 16.24 -29.23
CA VAL A 411 -4.54 17.21 -28.54
C VAL A 411 -3.19 17.31 -29.22
N VAL A 412 -2.60 18.50 -29.13
CA VAL A 412 -1.27 18.78 -29.66
C VAL A 412 -0.38 19.39 -28.58
N HIS A 413 0.92 19.14 -28.72
CA HIS A 413 1.94 19.80 -27.89
C HIS A 413 1.77 21.34 -27.99
N PRO A 414 1.93 22.11 -26.90
CA PRO A 414 1.72 23.58 -26.89
C PRO A 414 2.50 24.38 -27.93
N SER A 415 3.61 23.83 -28.45
CA SER A 415 4.37 24.43 -29.56
C SER A 415 3.62 24.48 -30.89
N ILE A 416 2.59 23.67 -31.07
CA ILE A 416 1.70 23.71 -32.24
C ILE A 416 0.63 24.72 -31.90
N ASN A 417 0.74 25.97 -32.37
CA ASN A 417 -0.17 27.07 -32.05
C ASN A 417 -0.87 27.68 -33.29
N TYR A 418 -0.64 27.10 -34.48
CA TYR A 418 -1.13 27.57 -35.78
C TYR A 418 -2.40 26.84 -36.27
N ILE A 419 -2.84 25.79 -35.57
CA ILE A 419 -4.14 25.14 -35.81
C ILE A 419 -5.01 25.17 -34.55
N ASP A 420 -6.31 25.24 -34.76
CA ASP A 420 -7.36 25.06 -33.75
C ASP A 420 -8.40 24.00 -34.14
N ASN A 421 -8.31 23.46 -35.37
CA ASN A 421 -9.24 22.49 -35.94
C ASN A 421 -8.48 21.42 -36.73
N ILE A 422 -9.01 20.20 -36.72
CA ILE A 422 -8.58 19.09 -37.57
C ILE A 422 -9.80 18.36 -38.14
N THR A 423 -9.77 17.99 -39.41
CA THR A 423 -10.86 17.22 -40.03
C THR A 423 -10.66 15.71 -39.85
N SER A 424 -11.75 14.94 -39.91
CA SER A 424 -11.69 13.47 -39.91
C SER A 424 -10.75 12.92 -40.99
N GLU A 425 -10.75 13.52 -42.19
CA GLU A 425 -9.85 13.13 -43.28
C GLU A 425 -8.37 13.39 -42.95
N GLN A 426 -8.07 14.54 -42.34
CA GLN A 426 -6.73 14.88 -41.89
C GLN A 426 -6.26 13.95 -40.78
N ILE A 427 -7.13 13.60 -39.82
CA ILE A 427 -6.84 12.60 -38.78
C ILE A 427 -6.42 11.28 -39.42
N VAL A 428 -7.23 10.74 -40.33
CA VAL A 428 -6.89 9.48 -41.03
C VAL A 428 -5.59 9.61 -41.81
N GLY A 429 -5.39 10.74 -42.50
CA GLY A 429 -4.17 11.01 -43.24
C GLY A 429 -2.91 11.01 -42.36
N ILE A 430 -2.98 11.62 -41.17
CA ILE A 430 -1.87 11.63 -40.20
C ILE A 430 -1.58 10.22 -39.69
N TYR A 431 -2.60 9.53 -39.17
CA TYR A 431 -2.42 8.23 -38.53
C TYR A 431 -2.07 7.11 -39.53
N SER A 432 -2.49 7.23 -40.80
CA SER A 432 -2.07 6.33 -41.87
C SER A 432 -0.69 6.67 -42.45
N GLY A 433 -0.06 7.77 -42.04
CA GLY A 433 1.22 8.24 -42.57
C GLY A 433 1.16 8.83 -43.99
N LYS A 434 -0.04 9.21 -44.49
CA LYS A 434 -0.20 9.96 -45.75
C LYS A 434 0.13 11.44 -45.55
N ILE A 435 -0.13 11.98 -44.37
CA ILE A 435 0.23 13.34 -43.94
C ILE A 435 1.29 13.20 -42.85
N THR A 436 2.53 13.53 -43.17
CA THR A 436 3.68 13.35 -42.26
C THR A 436 4.37 14.65 -41.89
N ASP A 437 3.90 15.78 -42.44
CA ASP A 437 4.47 17.10 -42.24
C ASP A 437 3.36 18.10 -41.93
N TRP A 438 3.67 19.11 -41.11
CA TRP A 438 2.74 20.17 -40.74
C TRP A 438 2.48 21.18 -41.88
N GLY A 439 3.20 21.10 -43.00
CA GLY A 439 3.09 22.03 -44.14
C GLY A 439 1.67 22.25 -44.65
N PRO A 440 0.84 21.20 -44.86
CA PRO A 440 -0.57 21.33 -45.23
C PRO A 440 -1.43 22.10 -44.22
N PHE A 441 -0.92 22.32 -43.00
CA PHE A 441 -1.54 23.09 -41.92
C PHE A 441 -0.91 24.48 -41.73
N GLY A 442 -0.03 24.91 -42.66
CA GLY A 442 0.57 26.24 -42.65
C GLY A 442 1.81 26.39 -41.74
N ALA A 443 2.49 25.30 -41.39
CA ALA A 443 3.70 25.35 -40.57
C ALA A 443 4.72 24.28 -40.97
N ASP A 444 6.01 24.52 -40.73
CA ASP A 444 7.05 23.59 -41.16
C ASP A 444 7.35 22.45 -40.18
N GLY A 445 7.46 21.24 -40.75
CA GLY A 445 8.22 20.12 -40.20
C GLY A 445 7.39 18.91 -39.79
N LYS A 446 8.10 17.83 -39.47
CA LYS A 446 7.52 16.51 -39.28
C LYS A 446 6.43 16.45 -38.18
N ILE A 447 5.37 15.71 -38.46
CA ILE A 447 4.34 15.31 -37.50
C ILE A 447 4.82 14.06 -36.75
N TYR A 448 4.73 14.11 -35.43
CA TYR A 448 4.83 12.93 -34.58
C TYR A 448 3.44 12.59 -34.06
N ALA A 449 2.95 11.38 -34.33
CA ALA A 449 1.64 10.95 -33.87
C ALA A 449 1.77 9.85 -32.82
N VAL A 450 1.01 9.99 -31.74
CA VAL A 450 0.86 9.00 -30.67
C VAL A 450 -0.46 8.27 -30.87
N ASP A 451 -0.38 6.95 -30.88
CA ASP A 451 -1.51 6.03 -31.00
C ASP A 451 -1.56 5.09 -29.80
N ARG A 452 -2.62 4.29 -29.73
CA ARG A 452 -2.94 3.44 -28.59
C ARG A 452 -2.95 1.97 -28.99
N GLU A 453 -2.73 1.11 -28.00
CA GLU A 453 -2.79 -0.34 -28.19
C GLU A 453 -4.18 -0.84 -28.62
N PRO A 454 -4.27 -2.00 -29.30
CA PRO A 454 -5.55 -2.62 -29.59
C PRO A 454 -6.37 -2.87 -28.32
N GLY A 455 -7.62 -2.37 -28.30
CA GLY A 455 -8.53 -2.50 -27.16
C GLY A 455 -8.59 -1.28 -26.23
N ASP A 456 -7.76 -0.26 -26.46
CA ASP A 456 -7.85 1.04 -25.78
C ASP A 456 -9.22 1.69 -26.00
N SER A 457 -9.78 2.27 -24.93
CA SER A 457 -11.14 2.84 -24.94
C SER A 457 -11.29 3.95 -25.97
N CYS A 458 -10.31 4.86 -26.06
CA CYS A 458 -10.33 5.97 -27.02
C CYS A 458 -10.21 5.44 -28.47
N LEU A 459 -9.29 4.51 -28.71
CA LEU A 459 -9.11 3.89 -30.03
C LEU A 459 -10.39 3.20 -30.52
N LEU A 460 -11.10 2.50 -29.62
CA LEU A 460 -12.39 1.88 -29.95
C LEU A 460 -13.44 2.90 -30.41
N VAL A 461 -13.46 4.10 -29.80
CA VAL A 461 -14.36 5.19 -30.24
C VAL A 461 -13.95 5.72 -31.60
N LEU A 462 -12.66 5.98 -31.82
CA LEU A 462 -12.15 6.48 -33.10
C LEU A 462 -12.45 5.49 -34.24
N ASN A 463 -12.17 4.20 -34.05
CA ASN A 463 -12.48 3.13 -35.01
C ASN A 463 -13.97 3.06 -35.37
N LYS A 464 -14.84 3.38 -34.41
CA LYS A 464 -16.29 3.33 -34.60
C LYS A 464 -16.85 4.57 -35.30
N ILE A 465 -16.33 5.75 -34.95
CA ILE A 465 -16.97 7.02 -35.28
C ILE A 465 -16.25 7.76 -36.41
N ILE A 466 -14.92 7.73 -36.49
CA ILE A 466 -14.18 8.46 -37.54
C ILE A 466 -14.18 7.65 -38.84
N PRO A 467 -14.78 8.16 -39.93
CA PRO A 467 -14.81 7.44 -41.20
C PRO A 467 -13.40 7.12 -41.70
N GLY A 468 -13.14 5.83 -41.94
CA GLY A 468 -11.86 5.36 -42.49
C GLY A 468 -10.77 5.07 -41.44
N PHE A 469 -10.95 5.45 -40.17
CA PHE A 469 -9.92 5.23 -39.13
C PHE A 469 -9.65 3.73 -38.89
N ARG A 470 -10.70 2.92 -38.80
CA ARG A 470 -10.58 1.44 -38.64
C ARG A 470 -9.88 0.72 -39.80
N ASN A 471 -9.71 1.38 -40.94
CA ASN A 471 -9.11 0.80 -42.14
C ASN A 471 -7.58 1.02 -42.19
N ILE A 472 -7.00 1.67 -41.18
CA ILE A 472 -5.55 1.89 -41.08
C ILE A 472 -4.90 0.57 -40.63
N THR A 473 -4.23 -0.13 -41.54
CA THR A 473 -3.62 -1.45 -41.28
C THR A 473 -2.13 -1.39 -40.95
N GLU A 474 -1.44 -0.31 -41.36
CA GLU A 474 -0.01 -0.10 -41.12
C GLU A 474 0.23 1.31 -40.55
N PRO A 475 -0.10 1.55 -39.26
CA PRO A 475 0.03 2.87 -38.68
C PRO A 475 1.51 3.24 -38.50
N ARG A 476 1.93 4.40 -39.03
CA ARG A 476 3.32 4.91 -38.92
C ARG A 476 3.49 5.84 -37.71
N VAL A 477 3.09 5.36 -36.56
CA VAL A 477 2.90 6.13 -35.32
C VAL A 477 3.53 5.39 -34.14
N LYS A 478 3.73 6.09 -33.02
CA LYS A 478 4.21 5.47 -31.79
C LYS A 478 3.02 4.94 -30.98
N THR A 479 2.94 3.63 -30.80
CA THR A 479 1.95 3.01 -29.90
C THR A 479 2.38 3.17 -28.45
N ILE A 480 1.46 3.66 -27.63
CA ILE A 480 1.58 3.86 -26.18
C ILE A 480 0.48 3.06 -25.47
N TYR A 481 0.77 2.54 -24.28
CA TYR A 481 -0.06 1.51 -23.64
C TYR A 481 -1.03 2.11 -22.60
N ASN A 482 -0.71 3.21 -21.93
CA ASN A 482 -1.61 3.84 -20.95
C ASN A 482 -1.77 5.34 -21.14
N THR A 483 -2.91 5.89 -20.70
CA THR A 483 -3.27 7.29 -20.93
C THR A 483 -2.30 8.29 -20.27
N PRO A 484 -1.81 8.08 -19.03
CA PRO A 484 -0.77 8.92 -18.44
C PRO A 484 0.52 8.99 -19.28
N GLU A 485 0.98 7.87 -19.83
CA GLU A 485 2.15 7.81 -20.70
C GLU A 485 1.91 8.56 -22.02
N ALA A 486 0.68 8.52 -22.57
CA ALA A 486 0.34 9.29 -23.76
C ALA A 486 0.42 10.80 -23.51
N VAL A 487 -0.13 11.29 -22.38
CA VAL A 487 0.00 12.69 -21.95
C VAL A 487 1.48 13.08 -21.84
N ALA A 488 2.27 12.29 -21.12
CA ALA A 488 3.70 12.56 -20.92
C ALA A 488 4.46 12.61 -22.24
N THR A 489 4.21 11.66 -23.14
CA THR A 489 4.84 11.60 -24.46
C THR A 489 4.52 12.85 -25.29
N ILE A 490 3.26 13.27 -25.35
CA ILE A 490 2.85 14.45 -26.13
C ILE A 490 3.46 15.73 -25.52
N MET A 491 3.53 15.83 -24.20
CA MET A 491 4.13 16.98 -23.50
C MET A 491 5.66 17.05 -23.64
N GLN A 492 6.36 15.91 -23.73
CA GLN A 492 7.81 15.85 -23.83
C GLN A 492 8.30 16.14 -25.26
N HIS A 493 7.53 15.74 -26.27
CA HIS A 493 7.95 15.81 -27.67
C HIS A 493 7.22 16.93 -28.42
N ARG A 494 7.97 17.95 -28.84
CA ARG A 494 7.43 19.02 -29.71
C ARG A 494 6.90 18.45 -31.02
N LYS A 495 5.95 19.16 -31.65
CA LYS A 495 5.33 18.78 -32.93
C LYS A 495 4.53 17.46 -32.87
N THR A 496 4.12 17.06 -31.66
CA THR A 496 3.36 15.82 -31.44
C THR A 496 1.86 16.07 -31.37
N ILE A 497 1.10 15.19 -32.00
CA ILE A 497 -0.36 15.06 -31.91
C ILE A 497 -0.71 13.70 -31.29
N GLY A 498 -1.78 13.66 -30.51
CA GLY A 498 -2.35 12.43 -29.99
C GLY A 498 -3.85 12.58 -29.75
N TYR A 499 -4.46 11.52 -29.26
CA TYR A 499 -5.84 11.55 -28.75
C TYR A 499 -5.89 10.94 -27.35
N LEU A 500 -6.80 11.47 -26.52
CA LEU A 500 -6.97 11.06 -25.13
C LEU A 500 -8.33 11.53 -24.57
N PRO A 501 -8.77 11.05 -23.41
CA PRO A 501 -9.95 11.56 -22.72
C PRO A 501 -9.74 13.02 -22.28
N ILE A 502 -10.74 13.90 -22.45
CA ILE A 502 -10.60 15.32 -22.11
C ILE A 502 -10.22 15.56 -20.64
N SER A 503 -10.62 14.68 -19.72
CA SER A 503 -10.25 14.71 -18.31
C SER A 503 -8.74 14.75 -18.09
N MET A 504 -7.96 14.14 -18.99
CA MET A 504 -6.51 14.04 -18.88
C MET A 504 -5.78 15.27 -19.43
N THR A 505 -6.51 16.27 -19.90
CA THR A 505 -5.95 17.58 -20.28
C THR A 505 -5.90 18.56 -19.12
N VAL A 506 -6.68 18.33 -18.07
CA VAL A 506 -6.79 19.20 -16.90
C VAL A 506 -5.44 19.25 -16.18
N GLY A 507 -4.97 20.46 -15.86
CA GLY A 507 -3.65 20.67 -15.25
C GLY A 507 -2.47 20.54 -16.23
N THR A 508 -2.73 20.31 -17.52
CA THR A 508 -1.71 20.29 -18.57
C THR A 508 -1.77 21.56 -19.43
N ASN A 509 -0.73 21.77 -20.25
CA ASN A 509 -0.71 22.82 -21.28
C ASN A 509 -0.99 22.27 -22.69
N LEU A 510 -1.56 21.06 -22.79
CA LEU A 510 -1.94 20.48 -24.08
C LEU A 510 -3.04 21.32 -24.73
N ARG A 511 -2.91 21.55 -26.04
CA ARG A 511 -3.94 22.28 -26.78
C ARG A 511 -4.93 21.29 -27.38
N ILE A 512 -6.21 21.45 -27.05
CA ILE A 512 -7.31 20.67 -27.60
C ILE A 512 -7.71 21.24 -28.97
N LEU A 513 -7.83 20.38 -29.97
CA LEU A 513 -8.33 20.75 -31.30
C LEU A 513 -9.84 20.49 -31.41
N LYS A 514 -10.51 21.34 -32.18
CA LYS A 514 -11.85 21.02 -32.71
C LYS A 514 -11.73 19.87 -33.71
N VAL A 515 -12.74 19.02 -33.77
CA VAL A 515 -12.85 17.98 -34.79
C VAL A 515 -14.01 18.34 -35.71
N ASP A 516 -13.74 18.46 -37.01
CA ASP A 516 -14.72 18.85 -38.02
C ASP A 516 -15.47 20.15 -37.65
N GLY A 517 -14.76 21.12 -37.09
CA GLY A 517 -15.28 22.42 -36.66
C GLY A 517 -15.95 22.43 -35.28
N VAL A 518 -16.13 21.27 -34.64
CA VAL A 518 -16.86 21.14 -33.37
C VAL A 518 -15.88 21.02 -32.19
N TYR A 519 -16.04 21.91 -31.21
CA TYR A 519 -15.30 21.83 -29.94
C TYR A 519 -15.97 20.82 -28.97
N PRO A 520 -15.21 20.04 -28.19
CA PRO A 520 -15.75 19.03 -27.25
C PRO A 520 -16.35 19.64 -25.97
N SER A 521 -17.27 20.61 -26.08
CA SER A 521 -17.95 21.20 -24.93
C SER A 521 -19.05 20.28 -24.37
N ALA A 522 -19.39 20.45 -23.09
CA ALA A 522 -20.51 19.74 -22.47
C ALA A 522 -21.83 19.91 -23.24
N GLU A 523 -22.10 21.12 -23.73
CA GLU A 523 -23.27 21.42 -24.59
C GLU A 523 -23.24 20.60 -25.88
N ASN A 524 -22.09 20.54 -26.56
CA ASN A 524 -21.93 19.80 -27.82
C ASN A 524 -22.04 18.28 -27.64
N VAL A 525 -21.62 17.77 -26.48
CA VAL A 525 -21.81 16.36 -26.12
C VAL A 525 -23.29 16.07 -25.86
N LEU A 526 -23.97 16.92 -25.09
CA LEU A 526 -25.37 16.73 -24.71
C LEU A 526 -26.32 16.81 -25.91
N ASN A 527 -26.06 17.69 -26.87
CA ASN A 527 -26.90 17.85 -28.07
C ASN A 527 -26.45 16.98 -29.25
N GLY A 528 -25.41 16.14 -29.08
CA GLY A 528 -24.94 15.21 -30.11
C GLY A 528 -24.18 15.86 -31.28
N ARG A 529 -23.74 17.11 -31.15
CA ARG A 529 -22.83 17.74 -32.12
C ARG A 529 -21.41 17.18 -32.04
N TYR A 530 -20.96 16.76 -30.84
CA TYR A 530 -19.66 16.11 -30.63
C TYR A 530 -19.86 14.65 -30.19
N ASN A 531 -19.50 13.70 -31.06
CA ASN A 531 -19.87 12.28 -30.92
C ASN A 531 -18.72 11.33 -30.55
N LEU A 532 -17.49 11.84 -30.43
CA LEU A 532 -16.35 11.07 -29.92
C LEU A 532 -16.43 11.03 -28.39
N VAL A 533 -17.23 10.12 -27.84
CA VAL A 533 -17.58 10.10 -26.40
C VAL A 533 -17.46 8.70 -25.80
N LEU A 534 -16.84 8.62 -24.62
CA LEU A 534 -16.69 7.44 -23.79
C LEU A 534 -17.66 7.46 -22.60
N PRO A 535 -18.21 6.32 -22.18
CA PRO A 535 -18.87 6.22 -20.89
C PRO A 535 -17.83 5.97 -19.79
N PHE A 536 -17.76 6.85 -18.80
CA PHE A 536 -17.08 6.55 -17.55
C PHE A 536 -18.06 5.88 -16.58
N ALA A 537 -17.66 4.73 -16.07
CA ALA A 537 -18.46 3.91 -15.19
C ALA A 537 -17.63 3.26 -14.09
N LEU A 538 -18.34 2.87 -13.03
CA LEU A 538 -17.86 1.92 -12.03
C LEU A 538 -18.54 0.58 -12.23
N VAL A 539 -17.77 -0.49 -12.02
CA VAL A 539 -18.26 -1.86 -11.91
C VAL A 539 -18.00 -2.39 -10.51
N TYR A 540 -18.97 -3.10 -9.96
CA TYR A 540 -18.91 -3.59 -8.58
C TYR A 540 -19.85 -4.77 -8.39
N ARG A 541 -19.67 -5.53 -7.31
CA ARG A 541 -20.57 -6.63 -6.94
C ARG A 541 -21.84 -6.09 -6.28
N ASP A 542 -22.90 -6.88 -6.25
CA ASP A 542 -24.12 -6.48 -5.52
C ASP A 542 -23.85 -6.32 -4.01
N GLY A 543 -24.66 -5.51 -3.34
CA GLY A 543 -24.60 -5.34 -1.88
C GLY A 543 -23.51 -4.40 -1.36
N LEU A 544 -23.15 -3.34 -2.09
CA LEU A 544 -22.23 -2.32 -1.58
C LEU A 544 -22.67 -1.75 -0.22
N SER A 545 -21.73 -1.67 0.72
CA SER A 545 -21.88 -1.06 2.04
C SER A 545 -20.69 -0.13 2.35
N GLY A 546 -20.68 0.48 3.53
CA GLY A 546 -19.54 1.26 4.05
C GLY A 546 -19.06 2.37 3.11
N LEU A 547 -17.74 2.58 3.10
CA LEU A 547 -17.04 3.59 2.31
C LEU A 547 -17.24 3.40 0.81
N ALA A 548 -17.29 2.15 0.32
CA ALA A 548 -17.52 1.87 -1.10
C ALA A 548 -18.89 2.39 -1.57
N LYS A 549 -19.95 2.13 -0.79
CA LYS A 549 -21.28 2.67 -1.10
C LYS A 549 -21.28 4.19 -1.05
N ARG A 550 -20.65 4.79 -0.04
CA ARG A 550 -20.60 6.26 0.08
C ARG A 550 -19.83 6.92 -1.05
N PHE A 551 -18.74 6.31 -1.51
CA PHE A 551 -18.02 6.78 -2.68
C PHE A 551 -18.90 6.76 -3.93
N VAL A 552 -19.62 5.65 -4.17
CA VAL A 552 -20.55 5.54 -5.30
C VAL A 552 -21.70 6.53 -5.21
N ASP A 553 -22.29 6.73 -4.02
CA ASP A 553 -23.36 7.71 -3.80
C ASP A 553 -22.86 9.16 -3.98
N PHE A 554 -21.61 9.44 -3.59
CA PHE A 554 -21.03 10.79 -3.68
C PHE A 554 -20.84 11.25 -5.13
N LEU A 555 -20.63 10.31 -6.08
CA LEU A 555 -20.61 10.62 -7.52
C LEU A 555 -21.93 11.25 -8.01
N ASP A 556 -23.06 10.90 -7.40
CA ASP A 556 -24.37 11.44 -7.76
C ASP A 556 -24.69 12.76 -7.04
N SER A 557 -23.90 13.14 -6.02
CA SER A 557 -24.08 14.38 -5.29
C SER A 557 -23.74 15.61 -6.14
N GLU A 558 -24.31 16.77 -5.83
CA GLU A 558 -23.99 17.99 -6.58
C GLU A 558 -22.51 18.39 -6.49
N GLU A 559 -21.86 18.15 -5.35
CA GLU A 559 -20.42 18.37 -5.19
C GLU A 559 -19.60 17.41 -6.06
N GLY A 560 -19.93 16.12 -6.07
CA GLY A 560 -19.31 15.14 -6.96
C GLY A 560 -19.51 15.50 -8.43
N LYS A 561 -20.71 15.90 -8.83
CA LYS A 561 -21.02 16.37 -10.18
C LYS A 561 -20.25 17.65 -10.53
N GLN A 562 -20.01 18.54 -9.58
CA GLN A 562 -19.20 19.74 -9.80
C GLN A 562 -17.74 19.39 -10.09
N ILE A 563 -17.16 18.42 -9.38
CA ILE A 563 -15.81 17.90 -9.67
C ILE A 563 -15.78 17.24 -11.05
N ILE A 564 -16.76 16.39 -11.38
CA ILE A 564 -16.87 15.76 -12.70
C ILE A 564 -16.86 16.82 -13.81
N ARG A 565 -17.65 17.90 -13.65
CA ARG A 565 -17.70 19.02 -14.62
C ARG A 565 -16.37 19.77 -14.72
N SER A 566 -15.63 19.96 -13.62
CA SER A 566 -14.35 20.67 -13.65
C SER A 566 -13.28 19.92 -14.46
N TYR A 567 -13.45 18.62 -14.65
CA TYR A 567 -12.62 17.79 -15.53
C TYR A 567 -13.10 17.76 -17.00
N GLY A 568 -14.04 18.63 -17.40
CA GLY A 568 -14.56 18.69 -18.77
C GLY A 568 -15.51 17.54 -19.13
N LEU A 569 -15.98 16.79 -18.14
CA LEU A 569 -16.89 15.67 -18.30
C LEU A 569 -18.36 16.12 -18.18
N VAL A 570 -19.26 15.34 -18.75
CA VAL A 570 -20.71 15.52 -18.59
C VAL A 570 -21.22 14.49 -17.58
N PRO A 571 -21.61 14.88 -16.35
CA PRO A 571 -22.16 13.95 -15.38
C PRO A 571 -23.49 13.35 -15.86
N GLU A 572 -23.79 12.12 -15.44
CA GLU A 572 -25.08 11.46 -15.68
C GLU A 572 -26.19 11.89 -14.70
#